data_AF-A0A7J6W8X0-F1
#
_entry.id   AF-A0A7J6W8X0-F1
#
_cell.length_a   1.000
_cell.length_b   1.000
_cell.length_c   1.000
_cell.angle_alpha   90.00
_cell.angle_beta   90.00
_cell.angle_gamma   90.00
#
_symmetry.space_group_name_H-M   'P 1'
#
loop_
_entity.id
_entity.type
_entity.pdbx_description
1 polymer ?
#
loop_
_entity_poly.entity_id
_entity_poly.type
_entity_poly.pdbx_seq_one_letter_code
_entity_poly.pdbx_strand_id
1 'polypeptide(L)'
;MIVSRRYHTNSYSLFSTISFAAVLIIILLVTSIFCNFSLHRDVLDKKHIEHEIVAANEVHRRIQSNSWLSVQEEVKKTYVKYLIPSHPPINVTEEERIEWFRKELPTIEIFKSTEKSQKFGIRVQMFFQRGCEIQFFMTWISPAKSFGKRELLAVESVFKAHPNGCLMILSQTMDSTQGKKILKPLTQYGFKVLAVSPDLSFLFKDTPAEAWFDEIKKGNKDPGEIPLAQNLSNLLRLAVLYKYGGVYLDTDFIVMKKLSGLRNVIGAQSIDAESGNWTRLNNAVLIFDKYHPLVFKFIQEFSLTFDGNKWGHNGPYLVSRVVERVKNRPDYNFTVLPPIAFYPVYWTRIGGFFQKPTNLVDSKWVKAKLLQLSGETYGVHLWNKQSSRLKIDEGSIIGHLISKNCVLCEHIYSA
;
A
#
# COMPACT_ATOMS: atom_id res chain seq x y z
N MET A 1 69.98 -32.17 45.18
CA MET A 1 69.00 -32.55 44.15
C MET A 1 68.87 -31.40 43.17
N ILE A 2 69.14 -31.71 41.89
CA ILE A 2 69.19 -30.80 40.74
C ILE A 2 67.79 -30.69 40.10
N VAL A 3 67.64 -29.69 39.21
CA VAL A 3 66.69 -29.55 38.08
C VAL A 3 65.60 -28.49 38.34
N SER A 4 65.31 -27.52 37.47
CA SER A 4 65.93 -26.94 36.27
C SER A 4 65.07 -25.73 35.86
N ARG A 5 65.70 -24.62 35.47
CA ARG A 5 65.04 -23.45 34.86
C ARG A 5 64.69 -23.77 33.39
N ARG A 6 63.41 -23.67 33.01
CA ARG A 6 62.99 -23.64 31.60
C ARG A 6 63.00 -22.21 31.07
N TYR A 7 63.84 -21.98 30.07
CA TYR A 7 63.77 -20.82 29.17
C TYR A 7 62.69 -21.08 28.10
N HIS A 8 61.77 -20.14 27.91
CA HIS A 8 60.87 -20.12 26.77
C HIS A 8 61.56 -19.39 25.61
N THR A 9 61.85 -20.11 24.53
CA THR A 9 62.23 -19.53 23.24
C THR A 9 60.97 -19.40 22.37
N ASN A 10 60.69 -18.19 21.89
CA ASN A 10 59.64 -17.94 20.90
C ASN A 10 60.07 -18.49 19.54
N SER A 11 59.54 -19.64 19.13
CA SER A 11 59.62 -20.08 17.72
C SER A 11 58.40 -19.54 16.97
N TYR A 12 58.57 -18.44 16.23
CA TYR A 12 57.61 -18.09 15.19
C TYR A 12 57.72 -19.12 14.06
N SER A 13 56.63 -19.83 13.76
CA SER A 13 56.66 -20.89 12.76
C SER A 13 56.83 -20.29 11.36
N LEU A 14 57.78 -20.83 10.59
CA LEU A 14 58.01 -20.48 9.18
C LEU A 14 56.75 -20.65 8.32
N PHE A 15 55.79 -21.46 8.77
CA PHE A 15 54.52 -21.69 8.09
C PHE A 15 53.54 -20.52 8.20
N SER A 16 53.63 -19.70 9.26
CA SER A 16 52.75 -18.54 9.43
C SER A 16 53.11 -17.38 8.51
N THR A 17 54.39 -17.21 8.18
CA THR A 17 54.86 -16.09 7.33
C THR A 17 54.62 -16.37 5.84
N ILE A 18 54.76 -17.62 5.41
CA ILE A 18 54.49 -18.04 4.02
C ILE A 18 52.99 -17.92 3.69
N SER A 19 52.11 -18.23 4.64
CA SER A 19 50.66 -18.09 4.45
C SER A 19 50.24 -16.63 4.30
N PHE A 20 50.85 -15.71 5.07
CA PHE A 20 50.52 -14.29 4.99
C PHE A 20 51.01 -13.63 3.69
N ALA A 21 52.18 -14.03 3.20
CA ALA A 21 52.72 -13.55 1.93
C ALA A 21 51.85 -13.97 0.73
N ALA A 22 51.34 -15.21 0.73
CA ALA A 22 50.45 -15.69 -0.32
C ALA A 22 49.12 -14.93 -0.38
N VAL A 23 48.54 -14.59 0.78
CA VAL A 23 47.30 -13.79 0.85
C VAL A 23 47.54 -12.36 0.34
N LEU A 24 48.68 -11.74 0.66
CA LEU A 24 49.05 -10.42 0.15
C LEU A 24 49.23 -10.40 -1.37
N ILE A 25 49.85 -11.43 -1.95
CA ILE A 25 50.00 -11.55 -3.41
C ILE A 25 48.63 -11.69 -4.09
N ILE A 26 47.71 -12.48 -3.52
CA ILE A 26 46.35 -12.62 -4.07
C ILE A 26 45.60 -11.29 -4.01
N ILE A 27 45.71 -10.54 -2.91
CA ILE A 27 45.08 -9.20 -2.79
C ILE A 27 45.68 -8.23 -3.82
N LEU A 28 46.99 -8.24 -4.03
CA LEU A 28 47.66 -7.39 -5.04
C LEU A 28 47.26 -7.77 -6.47
N LEU A 29 47.07 -9.05 -6.77
CA LEU A 29 46.59 -9.52 -8.07
C LEU A 29 45.11 -9.18 -8.31
N VAL A 30 44.27 -9.27 -7.29
CA VAL A 30 42.84 -8.90 -7.42
C VAL A 30 42.70 -7.39 -7.60
N THR A 31 43.42 -6.58 -6.83
CA THR A 31 43.38 -5.12 -6.95
C THR A 31 43.93 -4.61 -8.29
N SER A 32 44.97 -5.25 -8.85
CA SER A 32 45.48 -4.89 -10.18
C SER A 32 44.49 -5.22 -11.31
N ILE A 33 43.75 -6.33 -11.21
CA ILE A 33 42.68 -6.69 -12.16
C ILE A 33 41.50 -5.70 -12.07
N PHE A 34 41.09 -5.31 -10.85
CA PHE A 34 40.00 -4.33 -10.66
C PHE A 34 40.37 -2.93 -11.14
N CYS A 35 41.63 -2.48 -10.94
CA CYS A 35 42.09 -1.19 -11.46
C CYS A 35 42.18 -1.17 -13.00
N ASN A 36 42.54 -2.29 -13.63
CA ASN A 36 42.62 -2.38 -15.09
C ASN A 36 41.22 -2.38 -15.75
N PHE A 37 40.21 -2.97 -15.09
CA PHE A 37 38.81 -2.93 -15.54
C PHE A 37 38.17 -1.53 -15.40
N SER A 38 38.56 -0.76 -14.39
CA SER A 38 38.00 0.60 -14.18
C SER A 38 38.54 1.60 -15.20
N LEU A 39 39.83 1.49 -15.58
CA LEU A 39 40.45 2.34 -16.60
C LEU A 39 39.89 2.09 -18.01
N HIS A 40 39.48 0.87 -18.34
CA HIS A 40 38.90 0.57 -19.65
C HIS A 40 37.43 1.02 -19.80
N ARG A 41 36.72 1.23 -18.67
CA ARG A 41 35.32 1.71 -18.67
C ARG A 41 35.22 3.21 -18.91
N ASP A 42 36.14 4.01 -18.35
CA ASP A 42 36.17 5.47 -18.53
C ASP A 42 36.56 5.92 -19.96
N VAL A 43 37.28 5.07 -20.71
CA VAL A 43 37.66 5.37 -22.10
C VAL A 43 36.53 5.07 -23.09
N LEU A 44 35.60 4.17 -22.76
CA LEU A 44 34.44 3.87 -23.61
C LEU A 44 33.31 4.90 -23.47
N ASP A 45 33.12 5.48 -22.28
CA ASP A 45 32.02 6.41 -21.98
C ASP A 45 32.24 7.80 -22.60
N LYS A 46 33.50 8.22 -22.77
CA LYS A 46 33.84 9.51 -23.37
C LYS A 46 33.58 9.59 -24.88
N LYS A 47 33.55 8.46 -25.59
CA LYS A 47 33.38 8.44 -27.06
C LYS A 47 31.90 8.49 -27.49
N HIS A 48 30.96 8.25 -26.56
CA HIS A 48 29.53 8.27 -26.87
C HIS A 48 28.87 9.63 -26.66
N ILE A 49 29.48 10.51 -25.85
CA ILE A 49 28.91 11.80 -25.42
C ILE A 49 29.03 12.92 -26.48
N GLU A 50 29.96 12.82 -27.44
CA GLU A 50 30.14 13.88 -28.45
C GLU A 50 29.16 13.82 -29.63
N HIS A 51 28.43 12.71 -29.83
CA HIS A 51 27.50 12.56 -30.96
C HIS A 51 26.03 12.87 -30.66
N GLU A 52 25.63 13.02 -29.38
CA GLU A 52 24.24 13.32 -29.01
C GLU A 52 23.94 14.81 -28.82
N ILE A 53 24.96 15.67 -28.74
CA ILE A 53 24.79 17.12 -28.49
C ILE A 53 24.33 17.88 -29.76
N VAL A 54 24.51 17.31 -30.96
CA VAL A 54 24.13 17.98 -32.22
C VAL A 54 22.66 17.73 -32.61
N ALA A 55 22.04 16.63 -32.17
CA ALA A 55 20.64 16.32 -32.50
C ALA A 55 19.59 16.98 -31.59
N ALA A 56 19.99 17.45 -30.40
CA ALA A 56 19.08 18.03 -29.41
C ALA A 56 18.62 19.46 -29.75
N ASN A 57 19.39 20.21 -30.54
CA ASN A 57 19.11 21.62 -30.83
C ASN A 57 18.13 21.85 -32.00
N GLU A 58 17.84 20.82 -32.80
CA GLU A 58 16.93 20.95 -33.96
C GLU A 58 15.48 20.54 -33.62
N VAL A 59 15.29 19.76 -32.54
CA VAL A 59 13.95 19.36 -32.04
C VAL A 59 13.32 20.42 -31.14
N HIS A 60 14.14 21.24 -30.45
CA HIS A 60 13.65 22.24 -29.49
C HIS A 60 12.88 23.40 -30.15
N ARG A 61 13.06 23.63 -31.46
CA ARG A 61 12.40 24.72 -32.19
C ARG A 61 11.07 24.32 -32.85
N ARG A 62 10.66 23.05 -32.78
CA ARG A 62 9.41 22.55 -33.42
C ARG A 62 8.28 22.17 -32.44
N ILE A 63 8.49 22.33 -31.13
CA ILE A 63 7.51 21.97 -30.07
C ILE A 63 6.65 23.19 -29.62
N GLN A 64 6.88 24.38 -30.18
CA GLN A 64 6.15 25.59 -29.79
C GLN A 64 4.83 25.86 -30.54
N SER A 65 4.40 24.97 -31.43
CA SER A 65 2.99 24.98 -31.85
C SER A 65 2.50 23.55 -32.06
N ASN A 66 1.47 23.20 -31.30
CA ASN A 66 0.37 22.26 -31.61
C ASN A 66 -0.03 21.44 -30.37
N SER A 67 -1.13 21.88 -29.77
CA SER A 67 -2.14 21.14 -28.99
C SER A 67 -1.68 19.93 -28.14
N TRP A 68 -1.43 20.20 -26.86
CA TRP A 68 -1.16 19.21 -25.82
C TRP A 68 -2.39 18.39 -25.35
N LEU A 69 -3.56 18.54 -26.00
CA LEU A 69 -4.78 17.82 -25.59
C LEU A 69 -4.94 16.43 -26.22
N SER A 70 -4.36 16.15 -27.41
CA SER A 70 -4.60 14.87 -28.10
C SER A 70 -3.71 13.72 -27.60
N VAL A 71 -2.47 14.03 -27.19
CA VAL A 71 -1.49 13.02 -26.77
C VAL A 71 -1.86 12.40 -25.41
N GLN A 72 -2.50 13.15 -24.52
CA GLN A 72 -2.98 12.62 -23.23
C GLN A 72 -4.16 11.64 -23.39
N GLU A 73 -4.95 11.76 -24.46
CA GLU A 73 -6.07 10.87 -24.73
C GLU A 73 -5.64 9.55 -25.37
N GLU A 74 -4.66 9.57 -26.28
CA GLU A 74 -4.12 8.35 -26.91
C GLU A 74 -3.26 7.50 -25.95
N VAL A 75 -2.49 8.14 -25.06
CA VAL A 75 -1.71 7.41 -24.04
C VAL A 75 -2.62 6.81 -22.95
N LYS A 76 -3.77 7.45 -22.65
CA LYS A 76 -4.80 6.86 -21.77
C LYS A 76 -5.52 5.68 -22.42
N LYS A 77 -5.85 5.76 -23.71
CA LYS A 77 -6.62 4.73 -24.42
C LYS A 77 -5.86 3.41 -24.60
N THR A 78 -4.52 3.44 -24.63
CA THR A 78 -3.73 2.25 -25.00
C THR A 78 -3.27 1.40 -23.80
N TYR A 79 -3.35 1.89 -22.56
CA TYR A 79 -2.71 1.23 -21.39
C TYR A 79 -3.64 0.77 -20.26
N VAL A 80 -4.96 0.86 -20.42
CA VAL A 80 -5.94 0.52 -19.36
C VAL A 80 -6.99 -0.50 -19.85
N LYS A 81 -6.54 -1.63 -20.45
CA LYS A 81 -7.43 -2.75 -20.81
C LYS A 81 -7.49 -3.88 -19.78
N TYR A 82 -6.78 -3.75 -18.67
CA TYR A 82 -6.67 -4.85 -17.71
C TYR A 82 -7.20 -4.41 -16.35
N LEU A 83 -8.38 -4.94 -16.01
CA LEU A 83 -8.70 -5.67 -14.77
C LEU A 83 -10.13 -5.43 -14.29
N ILE A 84 -10.68 -4.24 -14.53
CA ILE A 84 -12.10 -3.87 -14.44
C ILE A 84 -12.25 -2.68 -15.41
N PRO A 85 -13.34 -2.54 -16.18
CA PRO A 85 -13.52 -1.36 -17.01
C PRO A 85 -13.41 -0.12 -16.12
N SER A 86 -12.39 0.68 -16.41
CA SER A 86 -11.95 1.72 -15.48
C SER A 86 -12.96 2.86 -15.35
N HIS A 87 -13.88 2.98 -16.32
CA HIS A 87 -14.85 4.05 -16.41
C HIS A 87 -16.18 3.47 -16.93
N PRO A 88 -17.14 3.16 -16.05
CA PRO A 88 -18.49 2.86 -16.49
C PRO A 88 -19.09 4.06 -17.24
N PRO A 89 -20.02 3.82 -18.18
CA PRO A 89 -20.70 4.90 -18.89
C PRO A 89 -21.46 5.78 -17.90
N ILE A 90 -21.33 7.09 -18.06
CA ILE A 90 -21.93 8.14 -17.22
C ILE A 90 -23.15 8.70 -17.95
N ASN A 91 -24.19 9.12 -17.23
CA ASN A 91 -25.41 9.71 -17.79
C ASN A 91 -26.17 8.77 -18.75
N VAL A 92 -26.11 7.46 -18.49
CA VAL A 92 -26.90 6.44 -19.19
C VAL A 92 -27.90 5.79 -18.23
N THR A 93 -28.94 5.18 -18.79
CA THR A 93 -29.93 4.42 -18.02
C THR A 93 -29.31 3.22 -17.31
N GLU A 94 -30.00 2.69 -16.30
CA GLU A 94 -29.56 1.48 -15.59
C GLU A 94 -29.44 0.29 -16.55
N GLU A 95 -30.43 0.13 -17.44
CA GLU A 95 -30.50 -0.93 -18.44
C GLU A 95 -29.32 -0.88 -19.42
N GLU A 96 -28.99 0.31 -19.93
CA GLU A 96 -27.84 0.51 -20.82
C GLU A 96 -26.52 0.19 -20.13
N ARG A 97 -26.37 0.59 -18.86
CA ARG A 97 -25.15 0.32 -18.09
C ARG A 97 -25.02 -1.15 -17.74
N ILE A 98 -26.12 -1.85 -17.44
CA ILE A 98 -26.13 -3.30 -17.26
C ILE A 98 -25.72 -4.02 -18.55
N GLU A 99 -26.27 -3.60 -19.70
CA GLU A 99 -25.93 -4.20 -21.00
C GLU A 99 -24.46 -3.98 -21.37
N TRP A 100 -23.93 -2.77 -21.13
CA TRP A 100 -22.51 -2.50 -21.25
C TRP A 100 -21.70 -3.42 -20.30
N PHE A 101 -22.10 -3.52 -19.04
CA PHE A 101 -21.37 -4.30 -18.05
C PHE A 101 -21.33 -5.78 -18.40
N ARG A 102 -22.42 -6.34 -18.93
CA ARG A 102 -22.48 -7.73 -19.43
C ARG A 102 -21.44 -8.00 -20.51
N LYS A 103 -21.20 -7.05 -21.41
CA LYS A 103 -20.16 -7.16 -22.47
C LYS A 103 -18.75 -7.12 -21.89
N GLU A 104 -18.56 -6.38 -20.80
CA GLU A 104 -17.26 -6.23 -20.15
C GLU A 104 -16.94 -7.36 -19.16
N LEU A 105 -17.95 -8.02 -18.55
CA LEU A 105 -17.80 -9.08 -17.55
C LEU A 105 -16.74 -10.15 -17.90
N PRO A 106 -16.68 -10.68 -19.14
CA PRO A 106 -15.67 -11.67 -19.52
C PRO A 106 -14.21 -11.21 -19.41
N THR A 107 -13.98 -9.89 -19.38
CA THR A 107 -12.64 -9.28 -19.27
C THR A 107 -12.20 -9.06 -17.81
N ILE A 108 -13.12 -9.23 -16.85
CA ILE A 108 -12.86 -8.99 -15.43
C ILE A 108 -12.17 -10.20 -14.81
N GLU A 109 -10.84 -10.18 -14.84
CA GLU A 109 -10.00 -11.30 -14.39
C GLU A 109 -10.18 -11.66 -12.91
N ILE A 110 -10.50 -10.69 -12.05
CA ILE A 110 -10.66 -10.93 -10.60
C ILE A 110 -11.92 -11.75 -10.27
N PHE A 111 -12.88 -11.83 -11.20
CA PHE A 111 -14.07 -12.67 -11.05
C PHE A 111 -13.83 -14.13 -11.47
N LYS A 112 -12.73 -14.40 -12.17
CA LYS A 112 -12.37 -15.73 -12.65
C LYS A 112 -11.68 -16.51 -11.56
N SER A 113 -12.15 -17.74 -11.35
CA SER A 113 -11.44 -18.71 -10.52
C SER A 113 -10.22 -19.22 -11.29
N THR A 114 -9.03 -18.84 -10.84
CA THR A 114 -7.74 -19.31 -11.38
C THR A 114 -7.12 -20.34 -10.44
N GLU A 115 -6.15 -21.12 -10.93
CA GLU A 115 -5.40 -22.06 -10.07
C GLU A 115 -4.77 -21.36 -8.85
N LYS A 116 -4.32 -20.11 -9.03
CA LYS A 116 -3.74 -19.30 -7.94
C LYS A 116 -4.79 -18.88 -6.91
N SER A 117 -5.97 -18.43 -7.35
CA SER A 117 -7.03 -18.01 -6.45
C SER A 117 -7.62 -19.21 -5.72
N GLN A 118 -7.79 -20.37 -6.35
CA GLN A 118 -8.28 -21.59 -5.66
C GLN A 118 -7.40 -22.01 -4.48
N LYS A 119 -6.10 -21.68 -4.53
CA LYS A 119 -5.14 -21.91 -3.43
C LYS A 119 -5.15 -20.80 -2.38
N PHE A 120 -6.02 -19.80 -2.49
CA PHE A 120 -6.06 -18.62 -1.60
C PHE A 120 -6.13 -19.02 -0.13
N GLY A 121 -7.14 -19.80 0.27
CA GLY A 121 -7.35 -20.17 1.68
C GLY A 121 -6.13 -20.86 2.32
N ILE A 122 -5.53 -21.82 1.60
CA ILE A 122 -4.32 -22.53 2.03
C ILE A 122 -3.13 -21.56 2.12
N ARG A 123 -2.96 -20.66 1.14
CA ARG A 123 -1.87 -19.66 1.16
C ARG A 123 -2.01 -18.68 2.31
N VAL A 124 -3.23 -18.26 2.64
CA VAL A 124 -3.49 -17.41 3.82
C VAL A 124 -3.10 -18.12 5.10
N GLN A 125 -3.57 -19.36 5.28
CA GLN A 125 -3.26 -20.17 6.45
C GLN A 125 -1.75 -20.40 6.60
N MET A 126 -1.07 -20.85 5.54
CA MET A 126 0.36 -21.11 5.55
C MET A 126 1.21 -19.86 5.80
N PHE A 127 0.74 -18.68 5.37
CA PHE A 127 1.47 -17.44 5.57
C PHE A 127 1.43 -16.99 7.03
N PHE A 128 0.24 -16.99 7.65
CA PHE A 128 0.06 -16.49 9.02
C PHE A 128 0.41 -17.49 10.12
N GLN A 129 0.47 -18.79 9.83
CA GLN A 129 0.94 -19.81 10.79
C GLN A 129 2.44 -19.69 11.12
N ARG A 130 3.21 -18.88 10.38
CA ARG A 130 4.68 -18.74 10.55
C ARG A 130 5.10 -17.77 11.67
N GLY A 131 4.27 -17.61 12.70
CA GLY A 131 4.50 -16.72 13.84
C GLY A 131 4.39 -15.23 13.47
N CYS A 132 3.19 -14.68 13.58
CA CYS A 132 2.91 -13.26 13.32
C CYS A 132 2.47 -12.59 14.62
N GLU A 133 3.11 -11.48 15.01
CA GLU A 133 2.64 -10.67 16.16
C GLU A 133 1.21 -10.17 15.91
N ILE A 134 0.98 -9.73 14.68
CA ILE A 134 -0.28 -9.16 14.22
C ILE A 134 -0.40 -9.40 12.71
N GLN A 135 -1.63 -9.56 12.24
CA GLN A 135 -1.94 -9.87 10.85
C GLN A 135 -2.58 -8.64 10.20
N PHE A 136 -1.99 -8.20 9.09
CA PHE A 136 -2.42 -7.07 8.29
C PHE A 136 -2.93 -7.50 6.93
N PHE A 137 -3.94 -6.79 6.44
CA PHE A 137 -4.50 -6.94 5.11
C PHE A 137 -4.54 -5.58 4.41
N MET A 138 -4.16 -5.57 3.13
CA MET A 138 -4.37 -4.47 2.20
C MET A 138 -5.06 -4.99 0.94
N THR A 139 -5.73 -4.13 0.18
CA THR A 139 -6.29 -4.50 -1.14
C THR A 139 -5.65 -3.68 -2.25
N TRP A 140 -5.31 -4.34 -3.36
CA TRP A 140 -4.79 -3.68 -4.56
C TRP A 140 -5.36 -4.32 -5.83
N ILE A 141 -6.34 -3.64 -6.45
CA ILE A 141 -7.06 -4.12 -7.64
C ILE A 141 -6.54 -3.43 -8.93
N SER A 142 -5.57 -2.52 -8.78
CA SER A 142 -4.93 -1.82 -9.90
C SER A 142 -3.78 -2.67 -10.51
N PRO A 143 -3.25 -2.30 -11.69
CA PRO A 143 -2.06 -2.93 -12.25
C PRO A 143 -0.87 -2.95 -11.27
N ALA A 144 -0.04 -4.00 -11.32
CA ALA A 144 1.14 -4.08 -10.45
C ALA A 144 2.13 -2.93 -10.70
N LYS A 145 2.27 -2.50 -11.96
CA LYS A 145 3.14 -1.38 -12.35
C LYS A 145 2.78 -0.04 -11.71
N SER A 146 1.53 0.13 -11.25
CA SER A 146 1.10 1.35 -10.58
C SER A 146 1.21 1.26 -9.06
N PHE A 147 1.64 0.12 -8.51
CA PHE A 147 1.97 0.01 -7.09
C PHE A 147 3.31 0.72 -6.88
N GLY A 148 3.23 2.00 -6.53
CA GLY A 148 4.35 2.92 -6.63
C GLY A 148 5.13 3.06 -5.33
N LYS A 149 5.95 4.11 -5.31
CA LYS A 149 6.77 4.48 -4.15
C LYS A 149 5.90 4.81 -2.94
N ARG A 150 4.76 5.49 -3.12
CA ARG A 150 3.86 5.85 -2.01
C ARG A 150 3.25 4.63 -1.33
N GLU A 151 2.77 3.69 -2.13
CA GLU A 151 2.21 2.44 -1.60
C GLU A 151 3.30 1.62 -0.90
N LEU A 152 4.53 1.60 -1.42
CA LEU A 152 5.66 0.98 -0.71
C LEU A 152 5.97 1.67 0.61
N LEU A 153 5.93 2.99 0.69
CA LEU A 153 6.14 3.73 1.96
C LEU A 153 5.05 3.40 3.00
N ALA A 154 3.81 3.19 2.57
CA ALA A 154 2.75 2.69 3.45
C ALA A 154 3.06 1.28 3.96
N VAL A 155 3.52 0.37 3.10
CA VAL A 155 3.96 -0.97 3.50
C VAL A 155 5.16 -0.92 4.46
N GLU A 156 6.16 -0.09 4.18
CA GLU A 156 7.31 0.12 5.05
C GLU A 156 6.89 0.59 6.44
N SER A 157 5.89 1.47 6.52
CA SER A 157 5.39 1.97 7.80
C SER A 157 4.75 0.91 8.68
N VAL A 158 4.11 -0.09 8.08
CA VAL A 158 3.63 -1.27 8.81
C VAL A 158 4.80 -1.98 9.48
N PHE A 159 5.88 -2.24 8.75
CA PHE A 159 7.04 -2.97 9.27
C PHE A 159 7.92 -2.14 10.20
N LYS A 160 7.89 -0.81 10.08
CA LYS A 160 8.53 0.06 11.06
C LYS A 160 7.86 -0.03 12.42
N ALA A 161 6.53 -0.02 12.47
CA ALA A 161 5.76 -0.15 13.70
C ALA A 161 5.70 -1.60 14.22
N HIS A 162 5.65 -2.57 13.30
CA HIS A 162 5.54 -4.01 13.59
C HIS A 162 6.57 -4.82 12.79
N PRO A 163 7.84 -4.86 13.22
CA PRO A 163 8.88 -5.63 12.54
C PRO A 163 8.56 -7.13 12.42
N ASN A 164 7.79 -7.67 13.36
CA ASN A 164 7.35 -9.07 13.40
C ASN A 164 5.88 -9.27 12.95
N GLY A 165 5.27 -8.22 12.37
CA GLY A 165 3.95 -8.30 11.78
C GLY A 165 3.97 -9.03 10.44
N CYS A 166 2.79 -9.46 9.98
CA CYS A 166 2.62 -10.10 8.68
C CYS A 166 1.63 -9.31 7.84
N LEU A 167 2.02 -8.91 6.64
CA LEU A 167 1.16 -8.17 5.71
C LEU A 167 0.81 -9.01 4.49
N MET A 168 -0.49 -9.20 4.28
CA MET A 168 -1.02 -9.78 3.05
C MET A 168 -1.68 -8.71 2.18
N ILE A 169 -1.28 -8.63 0.92
CA ILE A 169 -1.90 -7.75 -0.09
C ILE A 169 -2.81 -8.60 -0.96
N LEU A 170 -4.12 -8.39 -0.86
CA LEU A 170 -5.12 -9.04 -1.71
C LEU A 170 -5.07 -8.40 -3.10
N SER A 171 -4.44 -9.09 -4.04
CA SER A 171 -4.17 -8.56 -5.37
C SER A 171 -3.79 -9.65 -6.37
N GLN A 172 -4.58 -9.78 -7.42
CA GLN A 172 -4.26 -10.67 -8.54
C GLN A 172 -3.06 -10.18 -9.35
N THR A 173 -2.89 -8.86 -9.47
CA THR A 173 -1.82 -8.26 -10.27
C THR A 173 -0.48 -8.33 -9.57
N MET A 174 -0.45 -8.12 -8.25
CA MET A 174 0.76 -8.20 -7.45
C MET A 174 1.16 -9.67 -7.15
N ASP A 175 0.23 -10.62 -7.26
CA ASP A 175 0.52 -12.07 -7.21
C ASP A 175 1.14 -12.58 -8.53
N SER A 176 2.20 -11.90 -8.96
CA SER A 176 2.91 -12.08 -10.23
C SER A 176 4.42 -11.91 -10.04
N THR A 177 5.21 -12.22 -11.08
CA THR A 177 6.66 -11.96 -11.08
C THR A 177 6.98 -10.47 -10.87
N GLN A 178 6.16 -9.58 -11.42
CA GLN A 178 6.33 -8.13 -11.23
C GLN A 178 6.08 -7.73 -9.78
N GLY A 179 4.97 -8.16 -9.18
CA GLY A 179 4.70 -7.84 -7.77
C GLY A 179 5.72 -8.45 -6.82
N LYS A 180 6.24 -9.64 -7.12
CA LYS A 180 7.39 -10.22 -6.40
C LYS A 180 8.63 -9.34 -6.48
N LYS A 181 8.94 -8.76 -7.65
CA LYS A 181 10.06 -7.81 -7.80
C LYS A 181 9.83 -6.54 -6.99
N ILE A 182 8.61 -6.00 -6.99
CA ILE A 182 8.24 -4.79 -6.21
C ILE A 182 8.42 -5.04 -4.70
N LEU A 183 7.97 -6.19 -4.19
CA LEU A 183 8.06 -6.53 -2.76
C LEU A 183 9.43 -7.11 -2.35
N LYS A 184 10.30 -7.42 -3.32
CA LYS A 184 11.58 -8.09 -3.09
C LYS A 184 12.44 -7.37 -2.03
N PRO A 185 12.62 -6.03 -2.07
CA PRO A 185 13.43 -5.34 -1.07
C PRO A 185 12.96 -5.66 0.36
N LEU A 186 11.67 -5.54 0.64
CA LEU A 186 11.10 -5.84 1.96
C LEU A 186 11.32 -7.30 2.39
N THR A 187 11.08 -8.25 1.49
CA THR A 187 11.27 -9.68 1.80
C THR A 187 12.73 -10.05 2.01
N GLN A 188 13.68 -9.39 1.32
CA GLN A 188 15.12 -9.60 1.53
C GLN A 188 15.60 -9.05 2.88
N TYR A 189 14.95 -8.02 3.41
CA TYR A 189 15.16 -7.53 4.78
C TYR A 189 14.49 -8.42 5.85
N GLY A 190 13.83 -9.51 5.45
CA GLY A 190 13.20 -10.46 6.36
C GLY A 190 11.76 -10.12 6.74
N PHE A 191 11.18 -9.06 6.18
CA PHE A 191 9.79 -8.70 6.45
C PHE A 191 8.80 -9.68 5.80
N LYS A 192 7.75 -10.02 6.54
CA LYS A 192 6.72 -10.96 6.12
C LYS A 192 5.64 -10.22 5.33
N VAL A 193 5.88 -10.02 4.04
CA VAL A 193 4.91 -9.46 3.09
C VAL A 193 4.63 -10.43 1.94
N LEU A 194 3.36 -10.60 1.58
CA LEU A 194 2.95 -11.46 0.47
C LEU A 194 1.73 -10.89 -0.27
N ALA A 195 1.81 -10.82 -1.59
CA ALA A 195 0.65 -10.61 -2.44
C ALA A 195 0.00 -11.95 -2.82
N VAL A 196 -1.33 -12.02 -2.74
CA VAL A 196 -2.11 -13.23 -3.03
C VAL A 196 -3.35 -12.87 -3.85
N SER A 197 -3.60 -13.60 -4.94
CA SER A 197 -4.85 -13.50 -5.70
C SER A 197 -6.03 -13.93 -4.83
N PRO A 198 -6.99 -13.05 -4.52
CA PRO A 198 -8.14 -13.43 -3.70
C PRO A 198 -9.06 -14.38 -4.45
N ASP A 199 -9.65 -15.33 -3.73
CA ASP A 199 -10.79 -16.10 -4.21
C ASP A 199 -12.07 -15.45 -3.68
N LEU A 200 -12.75 -14.73 -4.56
CA LEU A 200 -13.95 -13.97 -4.19
C LEU A 200 -15.10 -14.89 -3.75
N SER A 201 -15.30 -16.01 -4.45
CA SER A 201 -16.33 -16.98 -4.09
C SER A 201 -16.07 -17.54 -2.70
N PHE A 202 -14.82 -17.94 -2.41
CA PHE A 202 -14.44 -18.42 -1.08
C PHE A 202 -14.59 -17.34 0.01
N LEU A 203 -14.19 -16.09 -0.28
CA LEU A 203 -14.27 -14.96 0.65
C LEU A 203 -15.70 -14.50 0.94
N PHE A 204 -16.62 -14.66 0.00
CA PHE A 204 -18.01 -14.23 0.18
C PHE A 204 -18.93 -15.34 0.65
N LYS A 205 -18.53 -16.60 0.48
CA LYS A 205 -19.28 -17.76 0.95
C LYS A 205 -19.67 -17.64 2.43
N ASP A 206 -20.91 -18.00 2.75
CA ASP A 206 -21.51 -17.96 4.08
C ASP A 206 -21.61 -16.52 4.65
N THR A 207 -21.72 -15.54 3.76
CA THR A 207 -21.96 -14.13 4.11
C THR A 207 -23.01 -13.53 3.19
N PRO A 208 -23.67 -12.42 3.57
CA PRO A 208 -24.59 -11.71 2.68
C PRO A 208 -23.95 -11.21 1.38
N ALA A 209 -22.63 -11.15 1.28
CA ALA A 209 -21.91 -10.77 0.05
C ALA A 209 -22.12 -11.78 -1.09
N GLU A 210 -22.40 -13.04 -0.77
CA GLU A 210 -22.53 -14.13 -1.75
C GLU A 210 -23.63 -13.82 -2.78
N ALA A 211 -24.84 -13.50 -2.30
CA ALA A 211 -25.96 -13.15 -3.16
C ALA A 211 -25.68 -11.89 -4.01
N TRP A 212 -25.06 -10.85 -3.43
CA TRP A 212 -24.69 -9.65 -4.18
C TRP A 212 -23.68 -9.98 -5.29
N PHE A 213 -22.69 -10.80 -4.98
CA PHE A 213 -21.63 -11.17 -5.91
C PHE A 213 -22.17 -12.03 -7.06
N ASP A 214 -23.09 -12.95 -6.78
CA ASP A 214 -23.75 -13.75 -7.81
C ASP A 214 -24.54 -12.88 -8.80
N GLU A 215 -25.30 -11.90 -8.32
CA GLU A 215 -26.05 -11.00 -9.20
C GLU A 215 -25.14 -10.08 -10.02
N ILE A 216 -24.03 -9.60 -9.44
CA ILE A 216 -23.01 -8.85 -10.18
C ILE A 216 -22.34 -9.74 -11.24
N LYS A 217 -21.97 -10.98 -10.90
CA LYS A 217 -21.32 -11.91 -11.84
C LYS A 217 -22.22 -12.36 -12.99
N LYS A 218 -23.53 -12.42 -12.77
CA LYS A 218 -24.52 -12.70 -13.82
C LYS A 218 -24.81 -11.47 -14.69
N GLY A 219 -24.35 -10.29 -14.28
CA GLY A 219 -24.69 -9.02 -14.94
C GLY A 219 -26.18 -8.69 -14.78
N ASN A 220 -26.78 -9.06 -13.64
CA ASN A 220 -28.16 -8.74 -13.30
C ASN A 220 -28.26 -7.51 -12.40
N LYS A 221 -27.13 -7.06 -11.86
CA LYS A 221 -27.06 -5.90 -10.98
C LYS A 221 -26.22 -4.81 -11.63
N ASP A 222 -26.74 -3.60 -11.59
CA ASP A 222 -26.02 -2.43 -12.05
C ASP A 222 -24.73 -2.20 -11.23
N PRO A 223 -23.55 -2.13 -11.88
CA PRO A 223 -22.30 -1.79 -11.19
C PRO A 223 -22.21 -0.32 -10.75
N GLY A 224 -23.04 0.55 -11.34
CA GLY A 224 -23.08 1.99 -11.15
C GLY A 224 -21.92 2.77 -11.81
N GLU A 225 -21.93 4.09 -11.63
CA GLU A 225 -20.96 5.03 -12.22
C GLU A 225 -19.59 5.09 -11.49
N ILE A 226 -19.54 4.65 -10.23
CA ILE A 226 -18.27 4.56 -9.50
C ILE A 226 -17.54 3.28 -9.91
N PRO A 227 -16.23 3.33 -10.23
CA PRO A 227 -15.49 2.16 -10.67
C PRO A 227 -15.69 0.95 -9.76
N LEU A 228 -16.10 -0.18 -10.34
CA LEU A 228 -16.41 -1.39 -9.59
C LEU A 228 -15.23 -1.87 -8.74
N ALA A 229 -13.99 -1.62 -9.16
CA ALA A 229 -12.79 -1.89 -8.37
C ALA A 229 -12.81 -1.20 -7.00
N GLN A 230 -13.28 0.05 -6.94
CA GLN A 230 -13.37 0.80 -5.69
C GLN A 230 -14.42 0.18 -4.76
N ASN A 231 -15.58 -0.20 -5.30
CA ASN A 231 -16.64 -0.84 -4.54
C ASN A 231 -16.24 -2.26 -4.09
N LEU A 232 -15.57 -3.03 -4.96
CA LEU A 232 -15.05 -4.35 -4.63
C LEU A 232 -13.97 -4.30 -3.55
N SER A 233 -13.10 -3.28 -3.53
CA SER A 233 -12.16 -3.04 -2.43
C SER A 233 -12.87 -2.76 -1.11
N ASN A 234 -14.00 -2.03 -1.13
CA ASN A 234 -14.83 -1.81 0.07
C ASN A 234 -15.46 -3.10 0.59
N LEU A 235 -15.80 -4.05 -0.28
CA LEU A 235 -16.34 -5.34 0.17
C LEU A 235 -15.22 -6.30 0.63
N LEU A 236 -14.12 -6.37 -0.12
CA LEU A 236 -12.99 -7.26 0.18
C LEU A 236 -12.38 -6.98 1.56
N ARG A 237 -12.25 -5.71 1.95
CA ARG A 237 -11.73 -5.34 3.28
C ARG A 237 -12.61 -5.85 4.41
N LEU A 238 -13.93 -5.87 4.21
CA LEU A 238 -14.88 -6.38 5.19
C LEU A 238 -14.87 -7.90 5.22
N ALA A 239 -14.88 -8.54 4.05
CA ALA A 239 -14.90 -9.99 3.92
C ALA A 239 -13.64 -10.65 4.51
N VAL A 240 -12.45 -10.09 4.22
CA VAL A 240 -11.19 -10.64 4.75
C VAL A 240 -11.11 -10.46 6.27
N LEU A 241 -11.52 -9.31 6.81
CA LEU A 241 -11.58 -9.11 8.25
C LEU A 241 -12.60 -10.02 8.93
N TYR A 242 -13.77 -10.22 8.32
CA TYR A 242 -14.75 -11.14 8.87
C TYR A 242 -14.20 -12.58 8.92
N LYS A 243 -13.54 -13.05 7.86
CA LYS A 243 -13.03 -14.42 7.79
C LYS A 243 -11.73 -14.66 8.55
N TYR A 244 -10.89 -13.66 8.76
CA TYR A 244 -9.55 -13.86 9.35
C TYR A 244 -9.26 -13.00 10.58
N GLY A 245 -10.05 -11.95 10.83
CA GLY A 245 -9.77 -10.93 11.84
C GLY A 245 -8.52 -10.12 11.50
N GLY A 246 -7.98 -9.42 12.49
CA GLY A 246 -6.73 -8.66 12.38
C GLY A 246 -6.98 -7.20 11.98
N VAL A 247 -6.06 -6.65 11.17
CA VAL A 247 -6.07 -5.24 10.79
C VAL A 247 -6.18 -5.10 9.28
N TYR A 248 -7.15 -4.33 8.80
CA TYR A 248 -7.18 -3.85 7.44
C TYR A 248 -6.64 -2.43 7.37
N LEU A 249 -5.84 -2.14 6.34
CA LEU A 249 -5.35 -0.82 5.98
C LEU A 249 -5.56 -0.58 4.48
N ASP A 250 -5.93 0.64 4.10
CA ASP A 250 -5.77 1.09 2.71
C ASP A 250 -4.26 1.24 2.38
N THR A 251 -3.92 1.10 1.10
CA THR A 251 -2.50 1.14 0.64
C THR A 251 -1.89 2.55 0.70
N ASP A 252 -2.66 3.55 1.12
CA ASP A 252 -2.26 4.94 1.32
C ASP A 252 -2.39 5.34 2.80
N PHE A 253 -2.18 4.39 3.71
CA PHE A 253 -2.21 4.60 5.15
C PHE A 253 -0.81 4.46 5.76
N ILE A 254 -0.29 5.54 6.36
CA ILE A 254 1.00 5.53 7.05
C ILE A 254 0.79 5.15 8.52
N VAL A 255 1.30 3.98 8.92
CA VAL A 255 1.29 3.53 10.32
C VAL A 255 2.40 4.24 11.08
N MET A 256 2.05 4.87 12.21
CA MET A 256 2.98 5.63 13.05
C MET A 256 3.28 4.94 14.38
N LYS A 257 2.36 4.10 14.86
CA LYS A 257 2.47 3.42 16.16
C LYS A 257 1.95 2.00 16.11
N LYS A 258 2.30 1.23 17.14
CA LYS A 258 1.79 -0.12 17.32
C LYS A 258 0.27 -0.13 17.42
N LEU A 259 -0.36 -0.98 16.60
CA LEU A 259 -1.79 -1.26 16.60
C LEU A 259 -2.14 -2.50 17.41
N SER A 260 -1.15 -3.25 17.94
CA SER A 260 -1.38 -4.50 18.67
C SER A 260 -2.12 -4.35 20.01
N GLY A 261 -2.23 -3.12 20.54
CA GLY A 261 -3.06 -2.82 21.70
C GLY A 261 -4.53 -2.48 21.37
N LEU A 262 -4.90 -2.43 20.08
CA LEU A 262 -6.25 -2.07 19.64
C LEU A 262 -7.04 -3.33 19.25
N ARG A 263 -8.33 -3.34 19.57
CA ARG A 263 -9.23 -4.47 19.29
C ARG A 263 -10.65 -3.98 19.08
N ASN A 264 -11.32 -4.45 18.01
CA ASN A 264 -12.68 -4.05 17.63
C ASN A 264 -12.84 -2.53 17.52
N VAL A 265 -11.97 -1.90 16.74
CA VAL A 265 -11.83 -0.45 16.59
C VAL A 265 -12.17 -0.01 15.17
N ILE A 266 -12.88 1.11 15.09
CA ILE A 266 -13.09 1.91 13.88
C ILE A 266 -12.77 3.38 14.17
N GLY A 267 -12.30 4.12 13.18
CA GLY A 267 -11.98 5.55 13.32
C GLY A 267 -13.09 6.48 12.88
N ALA A 268 -13.32 7.54 13.66
CA ALA A 268 -14.09 8.70 13.22
C ALA A 268 -13.27 9.53 12.23
N GLN A 269 -13.78 9.75 11.03
CA GLN A 269 -13.19 10.66 10.04
C GLN A 269 -13.46 12.13 10.39
N SER A 270 -14.64 12.42 10.95
CA SER A 270 -15.06 13.76 11.34
C SER A 270 -15.96 13.72 12.57
N ILE A 271 -16.00 14.83 13.28
CA ILE A 271 -16.84 15.07 14.45
C ILE A 271 -17.67 16.33 14.24
N ASP A 272 -18.79 16.41 14.95
CA ASP A 272 -19.53 17.64 15.15
C ASP A 272 -18.78 18.51 16.18
N ALA A 273 -18.65 19.80 15.88
CA ALA A 273 -17.81 20.70 16.68
C ALA A 273 -18.42 21.03 18.05
N GLU A 274 -19.75 21.00 18.16
CA GLU A 274 -20.46 21.36 19.38
C GLU A 274 -20.61 20.16 20.31
N SER A 275 -21.14 19.05 19.80
CA SER A 275 -21.41 17.85 20.60
C SER A 275 -20.19 16.95 20.79
N GLY A 276 -19.15 17.11 19.97
CA GLY A 276 -17.98 16.21 19.94
C GLY A 276 -18.27 14.81 19.40
N ASN A 277 -19.52 14.52 19.03
CA ASN A 277 -19.92 13.24 18.47
C ASN A 277 -19.35 13.06 17.06
N TRP A 278 -18.98 11.84 16.69
CA TRP A 278 -18.57 11.56 15.33
C TRP A 278 -19.73 11.79 14.35
N THR A 279 -19.42 12.36 13.18
CA THR A 279 -20.38 12.61 12.09
C THR A 279 -20.15 11.68 10.90
N ARG A 280 -18.92 11.16 10.77
CA ARG A 280 -18.54 10.19 9.75
C ARG A 280 -17.53 9.23 10.32
N LEU A 281 -17.77 7.94 10.15
CA LEU A 281 -16.76 6.89 10.30
C LEU A 281 -16.17 6.54 8.94
N ASN A 282 -14.99 5.94 8.94
CA ASN A 282 -14.31 5.54 7.72
C ASN A 282 -13.71 4.13 7.88
N ASN A 283 -13.62 3.42 6.75
CA ASN A 283 -13.22 2.02 6.67
C ASN A 283 -11.83 1.84 5.99
N ALA A 284 -11.02 2.90 5.91
CA ALA A 284 -9.63 2.85 5.45
C ALA A 284 -8.70 2.18 6.47
N VAL A 285 -9.10 2.15 7.74
CA VAL A 285 -8.50 1.32 8.78
C VAL A 285 -9.62 0.66 9.59
N LEU A 286 -9.51 -0.65 9.80
CA LEU A 286 -10.46 -1.44 10.58
C LEU A 286 -9.68 -2.51 11.34
N ILE A 287 -9.94 -2.64 12.64
CA ILE A 287 -9.25 -3.60 13.51
C ILE A 287 -10.33 -4.42 14.20
N PHE A 288 -10.52 -5.68 13.81
CA PHE A 288 -11.62 -6.49 14.32
C PHE A 288 -11.21 -7.94 14.52
N ASP A 289 -11.84 -8.56 15.50
CA ASP A 289 -11.76 -9.99 15.70
C ASP A 289 -12.39 -10.75 14.52
N LYS A 290 -11.93 -11.98 14.32
CA LYS A 290 -12.53 -12.91 13.38
C LYS A 290 -14.01 -13.12 13.72
N TYR A 291 -14.87 -13.15 12.70
CA TYR A 291 -16.32 -13.33 12.81
C TYR A 291 -17.08 -12.27 13.62
N HIS A 292 -16.48 -11.09 13.80
CA HIS A 292 -17.11 -10.05 14.59
C HIS A 292 -18.49 -9.63 14.02
N PRO A 293 -19.56 -9.59 14.84
CA PRO A 293 -20.94 -9.37 14.37
C PRO A 293 -21.13 -8.01 13.70
N LEU A 294 -20.38 -6.98 14.12
CA LEU A 294 -20.43 -5.66 13.48
C LEU A 294 -19.93 -5.71 12.03
N VAL A 295 -18.87 -6.48 11.76
CA VAL A 295 -18.32 -6.62 10.41
C VAL A 295 -19.30 -7.38 9.52
N PHE A 296 -19.97 -8.41 10.07
CA PHE A 296 -21.08 -9.07 9.37
C PHE A 296 -22.20 -8.09 8.99
N LYS A 297 -22.56 -7.16 9.89
CA LYS A 297 -23.55 -6.11 9.60
C LYS A 297 -23.07 -5.11 8.54
N PHE A 298 -21.77 -4.81 8.47
CA PHE A 298 -21.22 -4.02 7.37
C PHE A 298 -21.36 -4.75 6.03
N ILE A 299 -21.04 -6.05 5.97
CA ILE A 299 -21.22 -6.86 4.77
C ILE A 299 -22.71 -6.93 4.38
N GLN A 300 -23.59 -7.12 5.36
CA GLN A 300 -25.04 -7.13 5.14
C GLN A 300 -25.54 -5.82 4.53
N GLU A 301 -25.13 -4.67 5.10
CA GLU A 301 -25.51 -3.36 4.58
C GLU A 301 -24.98 -3.13 3.17
N PHE A 302 -23.75 -3.57 2.87
CA PHE A 302 -23.17 -3.47 1.53
C PHE A 302 -24.06 -4.18 0.51
N SER A 303 -24.40 -5.44 0.77
CA SER A 303 -25.19 -6.25 -0.16
C SER A 303 -26.61 -5.72 -0.36
N LEU A 304 -27.28 -5.32 0.72
CA LEU A 304 -28.69 -4.92 0.68
C LEU A 304 -28.89 -3.52 0.10
N THR A 305 -27.93 -2.61 0.35
CA THR A 305 -28.08 -1.19 0.00
C THR A 305 -27.10 -0.74 -1.05
N PHE A 306 -26.41 -1.67 -1.74
CA PHE A 306 -25.42 -1.35 -2.75
C PHE A 306 -25.96 -0.30 -3.73
N ASP A 307 -25.24 0.82 -3.83
CA ASP A 307 -25.49 1.86 -4.82
C ASP A 307 -24.15 2.26 -5.43
N GLY A 308 -23.90 1.75 -6.63
CA GLY A 308 -22.67 2.02 -7.36
C GLY A 308 -22.58 3.45 -7.91
N ASN A 309 -23.65 4.24 -7.86
CA ASN A 309 -23.70 5.59 -8.41
C ASN A 309 -23.29 6.65 -7.38
N LYS A 310 -23.27 6.31 -6.08
CA LYS A 310 -22.98 7.26 -5.00
C LYS A 310 -21.60 7.07 -4.39
N TRP A 311 -20.72 8.04 -4.60
CA TRP A 311 -19.37 8.00 -4.01
C TRP A 311 -19.42 7.94 -2.48
N GLY A 312 -18.68 6.99 -1.90
CA GLY A 312 -18.60 6.78 -0.45
C GLY A 312 -19.78 6.00 0.15
N HIS A 313 -20.89 5.83 -0.58
CA HIS A 313 -22.10 5.16 -0.10
C HIS A 313 -21.82 3.74 0.41
N ASN A 314 -21.02 2.98 -0.33
CA ASN A 314 -20.65 1.60 -0.02
C ASN A 314 -19.40 1.48 0.89
N GLY A 315 -18.88 2.59 1.41
CA GLY A 315 -17.67 2.63 2.24
C GLY A 315 -17.88 3.43 3.53
N PRO A 316 -17.32 4.64 3.66
CA PRO A 316 -17.46 5.46 4.88
C PRO A 316 -18.92 5.69 5.31
N TYR A 317 -19.84 5.90 4.37
CA TYR A 317 -21.24 6.14 4.69
C TYR A 317 -21.94 4.87 5.20
N LEU A 318 -21.65 3.73 4.59
CA LEU A 318 -22.15 2.42 5.01
C LEU A 318 -21.76 2.11 6.47
N VAL A 319 -20.47 2.20 6.81
CA VAL A 319 -20.03 1.86 8.17
C VAL A 319 -20.63 2.81 9.20
N SER A 320 -20.83 4.08 8.84
CA SER A 320 -21.51 5.06 9.69
C SER A 320 -22.97 4.70 9.93
N ARG A 321 -23.73 4.35 8.88
CA ARG A 321 -25.15 3.95 9.01
C ARG A 321 -25.31 2.73 9.90
N VAL A 322 -24.43 1.74 9.74
CA VAL A 322 -24.48 0.52 10.55
C VAL A 322 -24.14 0.82 12.01
N VAL A 323 -23.05 1.55 12.28
CA VAL A 323 -22.66 1.90 13.65
C VAL A 323 -23.74 2.74 14.34
N GLU A 324 -24.32 3.73 13.65
CA GLU A 324 -25.40 4.54 14.20
C GLU A 324 -26.60 3.70 14.64
N ARG A 325 -26.97 2.67 13.86
CA ARG A 325 -28.08 1.75 14.22
C ARG A 325 -27.77 0.85 15.41
N VAL A 326 -26.50 0.60 15.74
CA VAL A 326 -26.11 -0.37 16.77
C VAL A 326 -25.32 0.23 17.94
N LYS A 327 -25.04 1.54 17.96
CA LYS A 327 -24.21 2.19 18.99
C LYS A 327 -24.68 1.98 20.43
N ASN A 328 -25.97 1.75 20.63
CA ASN A 328 -26.57 1.49 21.95
C ASN A 328 -26.79 -0.01 22.21
N ARG A 329 -26.18 -0.90 21.41
CA ARG A 329 -26.31 -2.35 21.54
C ARG A 329 -24.99 -2.95 22.04
N PRO A 330 -24.90 -3.35 23.33
CA PRO A 330 -23.64 -3.83 23.91
C PRO A 330 -23.10 -5.10 23.26
N ASP A 331 -23.97 -5.89 22.62
CA ASP A 331 -23.64 -7.17 21.96
C ASP A 331 -22.61 -7.03 20.82
N TYR A 332 -22.40 -5.83 20.28
CA TYR A 332 -21.44 -5.58 19.21
C TYR A 332 -20.05 -5.18 19.70
N ASN A 333 -19.86 -4.83 20.99
CA ASN A 333 -18.58 -4.51 21.64
C ASN A 333 -17.47 -3.94 20.72
N PHE A 334 -17.53 -2.64 20.43
CA PHE A 334 -16.55 -1.94 19.60
C PHE A 334 -16.24 -0.54 20.15
N THR A 335 -15.11 0.01 19.75
CA THR A 335 -14.69 1.38 20.12
C THR A 335 -14.56 2.24 18.86
N VAL A 336 -15.11 3.46 18.93
CA VAL A 336 -14.85 4.51 17.93
C VAL A 336 -13.71 5.38 18.43
N LEU A 337 -12.58 5.38 17.73
CA LEU A 337 -11.46 6.27 18.04
C LEU A 337 -11.67 7.67 17.40
N PRO A 338 -11.21 8.75 18.06
CA PRO A 338 -11.37 10.11 17.56
C PRO A 338 -10.56 10.35 16.28
N PRO A 339 -10.86 11.41 15.50
CA PRO A 339 -10.17 11.68 14.24
C PRO A 339 -8.65 11.77 14.35
N ILE A 340 -8.12 12.32 15.44
CA ILE A 340 -6.67 12.44 15.65
C ILE A 340 -5.93 11.09 15.64
N ALA A 341 -6.62 9.97 15.91
CA ALA A 341 -6.03 8.63 15.90
C ALA A 341 -5.61 8.17 14.50
N PHE A 342 -6.42 8.46 13.47
CA PHE A 342 -6.25 7.90 12.11
C PHE A 342 -6.48 8.90 10.96
N TYR A 343 -7.26 9.95 11.21
CA TYR A 343 -7.71 10.96 10.23
C TYR A 343 -7.44 12.38 10.74
N PRO A 344 -6.19 12.74 11.08
CA PRO A 344 -5.87 14.01 11.76
C PRO A 344 -6.01 15.27 10.88
N VAL A 345 -6.37 15.07 9.61
CA VAL A 345 -6.65 16.10 8.62
C VAL A 345 -7.77 15.62 7.71
N TYR A 346 -8.72 16.51 7.47
CA TYR A 346 -9.84 16.23 6.58
C TYR A 346 -9.36 16.17 5.12
N TRP A 347 -9.97 15.29 4.32
CA TRP A 347 -9.51 14.98 2.96
C TRP A 347 -9.41 16.20 2.02
N THR A 348 -10.23 17.24 2.20
CA THR A 348 -10.14 18.48 1.40
C THR A 348 -8.94 19.35 1.76
N ARG A 349 -8.36 19.16 2.95
CA ARG A 349 -7.24 19.95 3.49
C ARG A 349 -5.91 19.19 3.49
N ILE A 350 -5.89 17.95 3.00
CA ILE A 350 -4.69 17.10 3.01
C ILE A 350 -3.51 17.74 2.28
N GLY A 351 -3.76 18.56 1.26
CA GLY A 351 -2.69 19.17 0.47
C GLY A 351 -1.71 20.02 1.29
N GLY A 352 -2.18 20.67 2.36
CA GLY A 352 -1.32 21.43 3.26
C GLY A 352 -0.29 20.57 4.01
N PHE A 353 -0.51 19.25 4.13
CA PHE A 353 0.47 18.35 4.77
C PHE A 353 1.61 17.95 3.81
N PHE A 354 1.45 18.14 2.50
CA PHE A 354 2.43 17.79 1.48
C PHE A 354 3.40 18.93 1.15
N GLN A 355 3.07 20.16 1.57
CA GLN A 355 3.84 21.37 1.24
C GLN A 355 4.92 21.66 2.28
N LYS A 356 6.07 22.14 1.83
CA LYS A 356 7.11 22.67 2.73
C LYS A 356 6.69 24.02 3.32
N PRO A 357 7.11 24.36 4.55
CA PRO A 357 6.86 25.69 5.10
C PRO A 357 7.59 26.76 4.29
N THR A 358 6.93 27.89 4.03
CA THR A 358 7.50 29.00 3.23
C THR A 358 7.95 30.19 4.07
N ASN A 359 7.50 30.27 5.32
CA ASN A 359 7.80 31.35 6.25
C ASN A 359 7.88 30.82 7.71
N LEU A 360 8.16 31.73 8.65
CA LEU A 360 8.30 31.39 10.07
C LEU A 360 6.99 30.92 10.72
N VAL A 361 5.84 31.42 10.27
CA VAL A 361 4.52 31.02 10.78
C VAL A 361 4.21 29.59 10.36
N ASP A 362 4.41 29.28 9.08
CA ASP A 362 4.24 27.92 8.54
C ASP A 362 5.16 26.94 9.26
N SER A 363 6.43 27.32 9.49
CA SER A 363 7.41 26.49 10.19
C SER A 363 6.98 26.17 11.63
N LYS A 364 6.44 27.16 12.35
CA LYS A 364 5.88 26.96 13.70
C LYS A 364 4.67 26.03 13.66
N TRP A 365 3.79 26.20 12.67
CA TRP A 365 2.63 25.33 12.47
C TRP A 365 3.02 23.88 12.18
N VAL A 366 3.96 23.64 11.25
CA VAL A 366 4.48 22.30 10.95
C VAL A 366 5.05 21.65 12.21
N LYS A 367 5.88 22.37 12.97
CA LYS A 367 6.46 21.85 14.22
C LYS A 367 5.39 21.49 15.26
N ALA A 368 4.41 22.38 15.47
CA ALA A 368 3.31 22.14 16.40
C ALA A 368 2.45 20.95 15.97
N LYS A 369 2.16 20.83 14.67
CA LYS A 369 1.37 19.72 14.14
C LYS A 369 2.12 18.40 14.26
N LEU A 370 3.42 18.35 13.95
CA LEU A 370 4.23 17.15 14.14
C LEU A 370 4.29 16.70 15.61
N LEU A 371 4.37 17.65 16.55
CA LEU A 371 4.32 17.35 17.97
C LEU A 371 2.97 16.72 18.36
N GLN A 372 1.85 17.31 17.91
CA GLN A 372 0.51 16.76 18.15
C GLN A 372 0.39 15.32 17.62
N LEU A 373 0.81 15.09 16.36
CA LEU A 373 0.71 13.78 15.72
C LEU A 373 1.58 12.73 16.42
N SER A 374 2.75 13.11 16.93
CA SER A 374 3.62 12.18 17.65
C SER A 374 2.98 11.63 18.94
N GLY A 375 2.05 12.36 19.57
CA GLY A 375 1.40 11.97 20.83
C GLY A 375 0.22 11.01 20.67
N GLU A 376 -0.78 11.38 19.86
CA GLU A 376 -2.09 10.69 19.85
C GLU A 376 -2.37 9.86 18.58
N THR A 377 -1.60 10.09 17.51
CA THR A 377 -1.90 9.47 16.20
C THR A 377 -1.27 8.08 16.09
N TYR A 378 -2.09 7.10 15.70
CA TYR A 378 -1.67 5.74 15.38
C TYR A 378 -1.28 5.59 13.91
N GLY A 379 -1.91 6.36 13.03
CA GLY A 379 -1.53 6.47 11.63
C GLY A 379 -2.26 7.60 10.90
N VAL A 380 -1.88 7.83 9.64
CA VAL A 380 -2.43 8.90 8.82
C VAL A 380 -2.86 8.35 7.47
N HIS A 381 -4.15 8.51 7.16
CA HIS A 381 -4.66 8.28 5.81
C HIS A 381 -4.27 9.42 4.87
N LEU A 382 -3.63 9.08 3.74
CA LEU A 382 -3.10 10.06 2.79
C LEU A 382 -4.14 10.55 1.78
N TRP A 383 -5.31 9.91 1.68
CA TRP A 383 -6.37 10.27 0.74
C TRP A 383 -5.88 10.32 -0.71
N ASN A 384 -5.25 9.26 -1.24
CA ASN A 384 -4.58 9.26 -2.55
C ASN A 384 -5.49 9.69 -3.72
N LYS A 385 -6.81 9.53 -3.61
CA LYS A 385 -7.75 10.13 -4.58
C LYS A 385 -7.56 11.66 -4.73
N GLN A 386 -7.18 12.34 -3.66
CA GLN A 386 -6.89 13.78 -3.61
C GLN A 386 -5.39 14.09 -3.67
N SER A 387 -4.56 13.28 -3.04
CA SER A 387 -3.14 13.62 -2.83
C SER A 387 -2.18 13.00 -3.84
N SER A 388 -2.60 12.02 -4.64
CA SER A 388 -1.70 11.27 -5.56
C SER A 388 -0.90 12.14 -6.52
N ARG A 389 -1.39 13.33 -6.87
CA ARG A 389 -0.71 14.29 -7.77
C ARG A 389 0.19 15.29 -7.03
N LEU A 390 0.11 15.35 -5.70
CA LEU A 390 0.85 16.31 -4.89
C LEU A 390 2.21 15.74 -4.55
N LYS A 391 3.30 16.40 -4.97
CA LYS A 391 4.66 16.02 -4.56
C LYS A 391 4.79 16.09 -3.03
N ILE A 392 5.52 15.14 -2.43
CA ILE A 392 5.93 15.23 -1.04
C ILE A 392 7.13 16.15 -0.97
N ASP A 393 6.94 17.38 -0.49
CA ASP A 393 8.05 18.31 -0.33
C ASP A 393 8.91 17.95 0.89
N GLU A 394 10.21 18.14 0.76
CA GLU A 394 11.13 18.04 1.88
C GLU A 394 10.80 19.11 2.94
N GLY A 395 10.70 18.68 4.19
CA GLY A 395 10.27 19.53 5.30
C GLY A 395 8.75 19.60 5.50
N SER A 396 7.93 19.03 4.60
CA SER A 396 6.48 18.91 4.79
C SER A 396 6.12 17.99 5.96
N ILE A 397 4.86 18.04 6.42
CA ILE A 397 4.38 17.13 7.47
C ILE A 397 4.48 15.68 7.00
N ILE A 398 3.94 15.34 5.82
CA ILE A 398 4.02 13.98 5.28
C ILE A 398 5.48 13.55 5.09
N GLY A 399 6.35 14.43 4.60
CA GLY A 399 7.78 14.14 4.47
C GLY A 399 8.43 13.73 5.80
N HIS A 400 8.12 14.46 6.88
CA HIS A 400 8.59 14.11 8.23
C HIS A 400 7.96 12.83 8.79
N LEU A 401 6.67 12.60 8.55
CA LEU A 401 5.99 11.40 9.03
C LEU A 401 6.56 10.16 8.34
N ILE A 402 6.74 10.20 7.02
CA ILE A 402 7.29 9.09 6.26
C ILE A 402 8.75 8.84 6.66
N SER A 403 9.59 9.88 6.73
CA SER A 403 11.01 9.71 7.06
C SER A 403 11.24 9.09 8.44
N LYS A 404 10.35 9.35 9.41
CA LYS A 404 10.39 8.70 10.73
C LYS A 404 9.83 7.28 10.74
N ASN A 405 8.92 6.96 9.82
CA ASN A 405 8.16 5.72 9.81
C ASN A 405 8.51 4.78 8.65
N CYS A 406 9.59 4.99 7.91
CA CYS A 406 10.06 4.07 6.87
C CYS A 406 11.16 3.12 7.40
N VAL A 407 11.41 2.03 6.67
CA VAL A 407 12.47 1.06 6.98
C VAL A 407 13.60 1.11 5.95
N LEU A 408 13.27 1.23 4.67
CA LEU A 408 14.23 1.42 3.57
C LEU A 408 14.39 2.91 3.26
N CYS A 409 13.30 3.69 3.39
CA CYS A 409 13.28 5.14 3.20
C CYS A 409 13.75 5.59 1.80
N GLU A 410 13.69 4.69 0.82
CA GLU A 410 14.10 5.01 -0.53
C GLU A 410 13.07 5.93 -1.19
N HIS A 411 13.56 6.91 -1.95
CA HIS A 411 12.74 7.68 -2.89
C HIS A 411 11.58 8.52 -2.31
N ILE A 412 11.57 8.84 -1.01
CA ILE A 412 10.51 9.60 -0.32
C ILE A 412 10.06 10.85 -1.10
N TYR A 413 11.00 11.71 -1.51
CA TYR A 413 10.70 12.98 -2.18
C TYR A 413 10.56 12.88 -3.71
N SER A 414 10.65 11.66 -4.23
CA SER A 414 10.45 11.33 -5.66
C SER A 414 9.23 10.45 -5.88
N ALA A 415 8.35 10.40 -4.88
CA ALA A 415 7.14 9.59 -4.80
C ALA A 415 5.86 10.37 -5.13
#